data_AF-A0A958FBT8-F1
#
_entry.id   AF-A0A958FBT8-F1
#
_cell.length_a   1.000
_cell.length_b   1.000
_cell.length_c   1.000
_cell.angle_alpha   90.00
_cell.angle_beta   90.00
_cell.angle_gamma   90.00
#
_symmetry.space_group_name_H-M   'P 1'
#
loop_
_entity.id
_entity.type
_entity.pdbx_description
1 polymer ?
#
loop_
_entity_poly.entity_id
_entity_poly.type
_entity_poly.pdbx_seq_one_letter_code
_entity_poly.pdbx_strand_id
1 'polypeptide(L)'
;LPALDLLLGASVKPAASGNWVSDPPNDLKVSLNAGVNTVSRQFQLGSSINSGLYHVWATLWYDRDGDDMISSADEMMDTQFFFNAFTVGITGVEPGEPNVAGTYQLLQNYPNPFNPVTTIG
;
A
#
# COMPACT_ATOMS: atom_id res chain seq x y z
N LEU A 1 1.03 14.59 36.51
CA LEU A 1 2.24 14.47 35.65
C LEU A 1 2.01 15.33 34.42
N PRO A 2 3.02 16.07 33.94
CA PRO A 2 2.90 16.81 32.68
C PRO A 2 2.66 15.85 31.51
N ALA A 3 2.12 16.35 30.40
CA ALA A 3 2.03 15.59 29.17
C ALA A 3 3.44 15.23 28.67
N LEU A 4 3.58 14.05 28.06
CA LEU A 4 4.81 13.59 27.44
C LEU A 4 4.63 13.65 25.91
N ASP A 5 5.54 14.35 25.24
CA ASP A 5 5.57 14.40 23.79
C ASP A 5 6.32 13.18 23.25
N LEU A 6 5.69 12.45 22.33
CA LEU A 6 6.22 11.26 21.69
C LEU A 6 5.96 11.32 20.18
N LEU A 7 6.77 10.62 19.39
CA LEU A 7 6.55 10.40 17.97
C LEU A 7 5.80 9.08 17.77
N LEU A 8 4.71 9.11 17.00
CA LEU A 8 3.91 7.95 16.61
C LEU A 8 4.31 7.49 15.21
N GLY A 9 5.05 6.39 15.14
CA GLY A 9 5.48 5.73 13.91
C GLY A 9 4.67 4.48 13.60
N ALA A 10 4.71 4.06 12.34
CA ALA A 10 4.15 2.79 11.91
C ALA A 10 4.88 2.22 10.69
N SER A 11 4.80 0.89 10.56
CA SER A 11 5.21 0.14 9.39
C SER A 11 4.21 -0.97 9.10
N VAL A 12 4.11 -1.36 7.83
CA VAL A 12 3.28 -2.50 7.40
C VAL A 12 4.11 -3.51 6.62
N LYS A 13 3.74 -4.78 6.65
CA LYS A 13 4.32 -5.80 5.78
C LYS A 13 3.29 -6.83 5.32
N PRO A 14 3.47 -7.50 4.17
CA PRO A 14 2.61 -8.60 3.79
C PRO A 14 2.66 -9.72 4.84
N ALA A 15 1.51 -10.32 5.11
CA ALA A 15 1.36 -11.39 6.10
C ALA A 15 2.07 -12.68 5.68
N ALA A 16 2.07 -13.00 4.38
CA ALA A 16 2.71 -14.20 3.86
C ALA A 16 4.24 -14.11 3.90
N SER A 17 4.82 -13.05 3.32
CA SER A 17 6.27 -12.80 3.31
C SER A 17 6.56 -11.41 2.72
N GLY A 18 7.59 -10.74 3.20
CA GLY A 18 8.03 -9.46 2.65
C GLY A 18 8.71 -8.58 3.69
N ASN A 19 9.22 -7.45 3.22
CA ASN A 19 9.87 -6.44 4.07
C ASN A 19 8.82 -5.50 4.69
N TRP A 20 9.20 -4.91 5.81
CA TRP A 20 8.48 -3.76 6.37
C TRP A 20 8.61 -2.56 5.45
N VAL A 21 7.49 -1.87 5.25
CA VAL A 21 7.40 -0.58 4.58
C VAL A 21 6.93 0.42 5.62
N SER A 22 7.70 1.48 5.82
CA SER A 22 7.36 2.59 6.71
C SER A 22 6.80 3.75 5.90
N ASP A 23 6.10 4.66 6.59
CA ASP A 23 5.61 5.92 6.02
C ASP A 23 6.07 7.11 6.88
N PRO A 24 7.38 7.44 6.87
CA PRO A 24 7.93 8.54 7.68
C PRO A 24 7.28 9.91 7.43
N PRO A 25 6.91 10.29 6.19
CA PRO A 25 6.25 11.58 5.94
C PRO A 25 4.95 11.81 6.72
N ASN A 26 4.32 10.75 7.25
CA ASN A 26 3.10 10.83 8.03
C ASN A 26 3.30 10.38 9.50
N ASP A 27 4.54 10.26 9.98
CA ASP A 27 4.82 10.13 11.41
C ASP A 27 4.28 11.37 12.15
N LEU A 28 3.84 11.19 13.40
CA LEU A 28 3.09 12.23 14.10
C LEU A 28 3.63 12.46 15.52
N LYS A 29 4.04 13.69 15.84
CA LYS A 29 4.30 14.10 17.22
C LYS A 29 2.98 14.28 17.97
N VAL A 30 2.85 13.60 19.11
CA VAL A 30 1.65 13.58 19.94
C VAL A 30 2.01 13.89 21.40
N SER A 31 1.22 14.76 22.03
CA SER A 31 1.32 15.02 23.48
C SER A 31 0.35 14.12 24.24
N LEU A 32 0.87 13.18 25.02
CA LEU A 32 0.06 12.22 25.78
C LEU A 32 -0.05 12.65 27.25
N ASN A 33 -1.27 12.79 27.74
CA ASN A 33 -1.53 13.03 29.17
C ASN A 33 -1.42 11.72 29.96
N ALA A 34 -1.25 11.81 31.28
CA ALA A 34 -1.39 10.64 32.12
C ALA A 34 -2.81 10.05 32.01
N GLY A 35 -2.92 8.72 31.85
CA GLY A 35 -4.19 8.02 31.68
C GLY A 35 -4.38 7.50 30.25
N VAL A 36 -5.64 7.44 29.80
CA VAL A 36 -6.00 6.94 28.47
C VAL A 36 -6.04 8.10 27.48
N ASN A 37 -5.31 7.98 26.40
CA ASN A 37 -5.35 8.89 25.26
C ASN A 37 -5.82 8.12 24.02
N THR A 38 -6.45 8.81 23.08
CA THR A 38 -6.77 8.26 21.77
C THR A 38 -6.19 9.19 20.71
N VAL A 39 -5.25 8.67 19.94
CA VAL A 39 -4.57 9.38 18.86
C VAL A 39 -4.57 8.48 17.62
N SER A 40 -4.48 9.11 16.45
CA SER A 40 -4.44 8.41 15.17
C SER A 40 -3.58 9.18 14.20
N ARG A 41 -2.86 8.47 13.34
CA ARG A 41 -2.14 9.02 12.19
C ARG A 41 -2.60 8.37 10.90
N GLN A 42 -2.42 9.07 9.79
CA GLN A 42 -2.61 8.50 8.47
C GLN A 42 -1.41 7.60 8.11
N PHE A 43 -1.65 6.59 7.27
CA PHE A 43 -0.61 5.77 6.68
C PHE A 43 -0.87 5.65 5.18
N GLN A 44 0.02 6.21 4.37
CA GLN A 44 -0.09 6.18 2.93
C GLN A 44 0.55 4.89 2.39
N LEU A 45 -0.30 4.01 1.85
CA LEU A 45 0.17 2.88 1.05
C LEU A 45 0.63 3.40 -0.32
N GLY A 46 1.85 3.05 -0.73
CA GLY A 46 2.36 3.37 -2.07
C GLY A 46 1.62 2.59 -3.16
N SER A 47 1.59 3.12 -4.38
CA SER A 47 0.92 2.50 -5.53
C SER A 47 1.53 1.17 -5.98
N SER A 48 2.76 0.86 -5.56
CA SER A 48 3.45 -0.39 -5.88
C SER A 48 3.23 -1.51 -4.86
N ILE A 49 2.30 -1.33 -3.90
CA ILE A 49 2.04 -2.36 -2.89
C ILE A 49 1.17 -3.47 -3.49
N ASN A 50 1.56 -4.72 -3.26
CA ASN A 50 0.80 -5.87 -3.73
C ASN A 50 -0.51 -6.01 -2.96
N SER A 51 -1.54 -6.53 -3.63
CA SER A 51 -2.76 -6.95 -2.94
C SER A 51 -2.48 -8.12 -2.00
N GLY A 52 -3.18 -8.19 -0.88
CA GLY A 52 -3.04 -9.27 0.10
C GLY A 52 -3.32 -8.82 1.53
N LEU A 53 -3.13 -9.73 2.48
CA LEU A 53 -3.27 -9.48 3.90
C LEU A 53 -1.97 -8.88 4.47
N TYR A 54 -2.08 -7.91 5.36
CA TYR A 54 -0.95 -7.17 5.94
C TYR A 54 -0.92 -7.24 7.47
N HIS A 55 0.29 -7.18 8.03
CA HIS A 55 0.53 -6.90 9.44
C HIS A 55 0.87 -5.43 9.64
N VAL A 56 0.59 -4.90 10.82
CA VAL A 56 0.96 -3.54 11.23
C VAL A 56 1.87 -3.63 12.45
N TRP A 57 2.94 -2.84 12.43
CA TRP A 57 3.79 -2.57 13.57
C TRP A 57 3.70 -1.06 13.86
N ALA A 58 3.19 -0.69 15.03
CA ALA A 58 3.08 0.71 15.46
C ALA A 58 3.89 0.93 16.72
N THR A 59 4.56 2.08 16.82
CA THR A 59 5.54 2.34 17.88
C THR A 59 5.48 3.79 18.33
N LEU A 60 5.59 4.01 19.64
CA LEU A 60 5.83 5.32 20.24
C LEU A 60 7.33 5.50 20.51
N TRP A 61 7.88 6.64 20.11
CA TRP A 61 9.28 6.99 20.29
C TRP A 61 9.43 8.26 21.10
N TYR A 62 10.41 8.29 22.00
CA TYR A 62 10.86 9.52 22.63
C TYR A 62 11.95 10.15 21.76
N ASP A 63 11.64 11.35 21.26
CA ASP A 63 12.48 12.20 20.41
C ASP A 63 13.69 12.69 21.21
N ARG A 64 14.82 11.97 21.10
CA ARG A 64 15.95 12.15 22.01
C ARG A 64 16.86 13.29 21.53
N ASP A 65 17.03 13.43 20.24
CA ASP A 65 17.86 14.46 19.62
C ASP A 65 17.07 15.73 19.25
N GLY A 66 15.73 15.69 19.33
CA GLY A 66 14.86 16.87 19.29
C GLY A 66 14.64 17.39 17.87
N ASP A 67 14.70 16.52 16.85
CA ASP A 67 14.59 16.88 15.45
C ASP A 67 13.19 16.65 14.85
N ASP A 68 12.24 16.21 15.69
CA ASP A 68 10.86 15.88 15.32
C ASP A 68 10.74 14.74 14.28
N MET A 69 11.78 13.93 14.06
CA MET A 69 11.81 12.82 13.11
C MET A 69 12.21 11.50 13.77
N ILE A 70 11.51 10.42 13.46
CA ILE A 70 11.89 9.11 14.00
C ILE A 70 13.19 8.64 13.34
N SER A 71 14.23 8.46 14.16
CA SER A 71 15.56 8.07 13.72
C SER A 71 16.19 7.01 14.64
N SER A 72 17.41 6.59 14.32
CA SER A 72 18.18 5.68 15.19
C SER A 72 18.69 6.33 16.47
N ALA A 73 18.60 7.66 16.60
CA ALA A 73 18.99 8.38 17.81
C ALA A 73 17.93 8.28 18.92
N ASP A 74 16.66 8.04 18.52
CA ASP A 74 15.50 8.02 19.40
C ASP A 74 15.36 6.75 20.23
N GLU A 75 14.52 6.86 21.25
CA GLU A 75 14.23 5.77 22.16
C GLU A 75 12.84 5.20 21.92
N MET A 76 12.76 3.89 21.65
CA MET A 76 11.49 3.18 21.57
C MET A 76 10.86 3.07 22.96
N MET A 77 9.68 3.64 23.14
CA MET A 77 8.97 3.69 24.43
C MET A 77 7.96 2.55 24.58
N ASP A 78 7.16 2.33 23.53
CA ASP A 78 6.19 1.23 23.48
C ASP A 78 5.95 0.81 22.03
N THR A 79 5.57 -0.45 21.84
CA THR A 79 5.37 -1.05 20.53
C THR A 79 4.17 -1.99 20.55
N GLN A 80 3.38 -1.94 19.49
CA GLN A 80 2.25 -2.83 19.26
C GLN A 80 2.35 -3.51 17.91
N PHE A 81 2.00 -4.80 17.90
CA PHE A 81 1.99 -5.63 16.71
C PHE A 81 0.60 -6.17 16.43
N PHE A 82 0.07 -5.86 15.26
CA PHE A 82 -1.23 -6.33 14.80
C PHE A 82 -1.05 -7.32 13.66
N PHE A 83 -1.26 -8.60 13.96
CA PHE A 83 -1.30 -9.65 12.95
C PHE A 83 -2.59 -9.54 12.14
N ASN A 84 -2.49 -9.87 10.84
CA ASN A 84 -3.62 -9.91 9.92
C ASN A 84 -4.54 -8.67 10.00
N ALA A 85 -3.94 -7.48 10.10
CA ALA A 85 -4.61 -6.24 10.48
C ALA A 85 -5.56 -5.71 9.41
N PHE A 86 -5.18 -5.79 8.13
CA PHE A 86 -6.01 -5.33 7.02
C PHE A 86 -5.64 -6.04 5.70
N THR A 87 -6.56 -5.99 4.73
CA THR A 87 -6.37 -6.54 3.39
C THR A 87 -6.33 -5.42 2.36
N VAL A 88 -5.31 -5.41 1.51
CA VAL A 88 -5.24 -4.60 0.30
C VAL A 88 -5.91 -5.37 -0.84
N GLY A 89 -6.96 -4.80 -1.41
CA GLY A 89 -7.62 -5.33 -2.61
C GLY A 89 -7.14 -4.64 -3.87
N ILE A 90 -7.27 -5.32 -5.01
CA ILE A 90 -7.14 -4.68 -6.33
C ILE A 90 -8.45 -3.93 -6.58
N THR A 91 -8.39 -2.61 -6.65
CA THR A 91 -9.57 -1.76 -6.90
C THR A 91 -9.92 -1.62 -8.38
N GLY A 92 -9.05 -2.08 -9.28
CA GLY A 92 -9.35 -2.19 -10.71
C GLY A 92 -8.17 -2.75 -11.50
N VAL A 93 -8.48 -3.42 -12.60
CA VAL A 93 -7.57 -3.53 -13.75
C VAL A 93 -7.92 -2.34 -14.62
N GLU A 94 -7.05 -1.33 -14.68
CA GLU A 94 -7.16 -0.37 -15.78
C GLU A 94 -6.98 -1.16 -17.08
N PRO A 95 -7.92 -1.09 -18.04
CA PRO A 95 -7.76 -1.78 -19.32
C PRO A 95 -6.57 -1.16 -20.05
N GLY A 96 -5.39 -1.75 -19.87
CA GLY A 96 -4.18 -1.43 -20.64
C GLY A 96 -4.21 -1.98 -22.07
N GLU A 97 -5.39 -2.20 -22.65
CA GLU A 97 -5.54 -2.64 -24.03
C GLU A 97 -5.83 -1.41 -24.89
N PRO A 98 -4.92 -0.99 -25.78
CA PRO A 98 -5.25 0.01 -26.77
C PRO A 98 -6.26 -0.63 -27.73
N ASN A 99 -7.54 -0.22 -27.66
CA ASN A 99 -8.57 -0.50 -28.66
C ASN A 99 -8.39 -1.84 -29.40
N VAL A 100 -8.92 -2.93 -28.86
CA VAL A 100 -9.19 -4.10 -29.70
C VAL A 100 -10.06 -3.60 -30.85
N ALA A 101 -9.49 -3.51 -32.05
CA ALA A 101 -10.16 -2.92 -33.19
C ALA A 101 -11.51 -3.62 -33.40
N GLY A 102 -12.60 -2.91 -33.15
CA GLY A 102 -13.97 -3.42 -33.30
C GLY A 102 -14.36 -3.73 -34.75
N THR A 103 -13.42 -3.59 -35.68
CA THR A 103 -13.58 -3.85 -37.10
C THR A 103 -12.39 -4.64 -37.62
N TYR A 104 -12.59 -5.95 -37.79
CA TYR A 104 -11.72 -6.79 -38.60
C TYR A 104 -12.17 -6.66 -40.06
N GLN A 105 -11.34 -6.11 -40.93
CA GLN A 105 -11.56 -6.27 -42.38
C GLN A 105 -10.82 -7.52 -42.84
N LEU A 106 -11.57 -8.53 -43.28
CA LEU A 106 -11.00 -9.64 -44.02
C LEU A 106 -10.54 -9.12 -45.38
N LEU A 107 -9.25 -8.90 -45.56
CA LEU A 107 -8.66 -8.69 -46.88
C LEU A 107 -8.55 -10.06 -47.56
N GLN A 108 -9.52 -10.38 -48.42
CA GLN A 108 -9.46 -11.56 -49.27
C GLN A 108 -8.43 -11.32 -50.39
N ASN A 109 -7.17 -11.71 -50.17
CA ASN A 109 -6.10 -11.51 -51.15
C ASN A 109 -5.57 -12.78 -51.83
N TYR A 110 -6.19 -13.95 -51.64
CA TYR A 110 -5.89 -15.12 -52.46
C TYR A 110 -7.16 -15.92 -52.78
N PRO A 111 -7.44 -16.24 -54.05
CA PRO A 111 -8.42 -17.27 -54.36
C PRO A 111 -7.94 -18.57 -53.73
N ASN A 112 -8.74 -19.16 -52.85
CA ASN A 112 -8.48 -20.50 -52.31
C ASN A 112 -8.53 -21.50 -53.47
N PRO A 113 -7.41 -22.10 -53.89
CA PRO A 113 -7.40 -23.00 -55.04
C PRO A 113 -8.04 -24.37 -54.73
N PHE A 114 -8.43 -24.62 -53.47
CA PHE A 114 -8.96 -25.91 -53.02
C PHE A 114 -10.43 -25.89 -52.59
N ASN A 115 -11.12 -24.74 -52.60
CA ASN A 115 -12.58 -24.72 -52.39
C ASN A 115 -13.20 -23.38 -52.86
N PRO A 116 -13.83 -23.31 -54.06
CA PRO A 116 -14.35 -22.06 -54.61
C PRO A 116 -15.71 -21.62 -54.04
N VAL A 117 -16.26 -22.30 -53.03
CA VAL A 117 -17.68 -22.12 -52.65
C VAL A 117 -17.93 -21.60 -51.23
N THR A 118 -16.91 -21.17 -50.48
CA THR A 118 -17.19 -20.50 -49.20
C THR A 118 -17.73 -19.10 -49.45
N THR A 119 -19.06 -18.98 -49.51
CA THR A 119 -19.76 -17.69 -49.40
C THR A 119 -20.10 -17.50 -47.93
N ILE A 120 -19.53 -16.47 -47.30
CA ILE A 120 -19.97 -16.02 -45.97
C ILE A 120 -21.21 -15.17 -46.21
N GLY A 121 -22.37 -15.66 -45.75
CA GLY A 121 -23.62 -14.89 -45.67
C GLY A 121 -23.76 -14.21 -44.31
#